data_AF-A0A0D5ZI13-F1
#
_entry.id   AF-A0A0D5ZI13-F1
#
_cell.length_a   1.000
_cell.length_b   1.000
_cell.length_c   1.000
_cell.angle_alpha   90.00
_cell.angle_beta   90.00
_cell.angle_gamma   90.00
#
_symmetry.space_group_name_H-M   'P 1'
#
loop_
_entity.id
_entity.type
_entity.pdbx_description
1 polymer ?
#
loop_
_entity_poly.entity_id
_entity_poly.type
_entity_poly.pdbx_seq_one_letter_code
_entity_poly.pdbx_strand_id
1 'polypeptide(L)'
;MMYELAILISGLSIVLSIFLLGITRRVTRRRRARILSYIGAVFIIILISNVVFVLQVFSVIPFTGFEITILLGVELLILILFYAAIVRGIG
;
A
#
# COMPACT_ATOMS: atom_id res chain seq x y z
N MET A 1 9.25 14.94 14.37
CA MET A 1 7.82 15.13 14.03
C MET A 1 7.44 14.67 12.62
N MET A 2 7.86 15.32 11.50
CA MET A 2 7.43 14.87 10.16
C MET A 2 7.90 13.45 9.78
N TYR A 3 9.14 13.08 10.17
CA TYR A 3 9.69 11.74 9.90
C TYR A 3 8.99 10.62 10.66
N GLU A 4 8.60 10.84 11.91
CA GLU A 4 7.90 9.84 12.73
C GLU A 4 6.52 9.53 12.15
N LEU A 5 5.80 10.56 11.68
CA LEU A 5 4.52 10.41 10.98
C LEU A 5 4.69 9.64 9.67
N ALA A 6 5.72 9.94 8.88
CA ALA A 6 5.97 9.24 7.61
C ALA A 6 6.29 7.76 7.82
N ILE A 7 7.06 7.42 8.85
CA ILE A 7 7.35 6.02 9.22
C ILE A 7 6.07 5.30 9.64
N LEU A 8 5.23 5.94 10.46
CA LEU A 8 3.98 5.35 10.94
C LEU A 8 2.98 5.13 9.81
N ILE A 9 2.83 6.11 8.91
CA ILE A 9 2.03 6.00 7.69
C ILE A 9 2.54 4.84 6.83
N SER A 10 3.85 4.75 6.61
CA SER A 10 4.42 3.70 5.77
C SER A 10 4.22 2.30 6.36
N GLY A 11 4.39 2.16 7.68
CA GLY A 11 4.10 0.91 8.38
C GLY A 11 2.62 0.49 8.23
N LEU A 12 1.68 1.43 8.40
CA LEU A 12 0.26 1.15 8.21
C LEU A 12 -0.05 0.76 6.75
N SER A 13 0.53 1.47 5.79
CA SER A 13 0.38 1.21 4.36
C SER A 13 0.87 -0.19 3.98
N ILE A 14 1.99 -0.65 4.55
CA ILE A 14 2.50 -2.01 4.34
C ILE A 14 1.49 -3.05 4.83
N VAL A 15 0.99 -2.91 6.06
CA VAL A 15 0.03 -3.85 6.66
C VAL A 15 -1.26 -3.91 5.83
N LEU A 16 -1.82 -2.75 5.47
CA LEU A 16 -3.03 -2.66 4.65
C LEU A 16 -2.81 -3.24 3.26
N SER A 17 -1.68 -2.95 2.61
CA SER A 17 -1.37 -3.46 1.27
C SER A 17 -1.30 -4.99 1.25
N ILE A 18 -0.63 -5.59 2.24
CA ILE A 18 -0.54 -7.06 2.37
C ILE A 18 -1.93 -7.67 2.58
N PHE A 19 -2.73 -7.09 3.47
CA PHE A 19 -4.09 -7.54 3.75
C PHE A 19 -4.97 -7.51 2.50
N LEU A 20 -4.98 -6.36 1.80
CA LEU A 20 -5.74 -6.17 0.59
C LEU A 20 -5.27 -7.11 -0.53
N LEU A 21 -3.96 -7.30 -0.68
CA LEU A 21 -3.40 -8.29 -1.61
C LEU A 21 -3.91 -9.71 -1.32
N GLY A 22 -3.94 -10.11 -0.06
CA GLY A 22 -4.45 -11.42 0.36
C GLY A 22 -5.92 -11.61 -0.05
N ILE A 23 -6.76 -10.60 0.20
CA ILE A 23 -8.18 -10.64 -0.17
C ILE A 23 -8.34 -10.61 -1.69
N THR A 24 -7.70 -9.68 -2.40
CA THR A 24 -7.80 -9.57 -3.85
C THR A 24 -7.36 -10.85 -4.53
N ARG A 25 -6.31 -11.53 -4.04
CA ARG A 25 -5.87 -12.82 -4.57
C ARG A 25 -6.92 -13.92 -4.34
N ARG A 26 -7.55 -13.95 -3.16
CA ARG A 26 -8.63 -14.90 -2.84
C ARG A 26 -9.87 -14.68 -3.70
N VAL A 27 -10.26 -13.43 -3.95
CA VAL A 27 -11.43 -13.06 -4.78
C VAL A 27 -11.14 -13.29 -6.27
N THR A 28 -9.95 -12.93 -6.75
CA THR A 28 -9.53 -13.15 -8.15
C THR A 28 -9.60 -14.63 -8.53
N ARG A 29 -9.16 -15.52 -7.63
CA ARG A 29 -9.28 -16.98 -7.82
C ARG A 29 -10.72 -17.46 -7.96
N ARG A 30 -11.68 -16.80 -7.29
CA ARG A 30 -13.10 -17.19 -7.30
C ARG A 30 -13.87 -16.65 -8.50
N ARG A 31 -13.68 -15.37 -8.87
CA ARG A 31 -14.48 -14.69 -9.90
C ARG A 31 -13.81 -14.54 -11.27
N ARG A 32 -12.51 -14.87 -11.43
CA ARG A 32 -11.74 -14.73 -12.69
C ARG A 32 -11.89 -13.35 -13.38
N ALA A 33 -12.15 -12.28 -12.63
CA ALA A 33 -12.25 -10.94 -13.22
C ALA A 33 -10.85 -10.34 -13.41
N ARG A 34 -10.47 -10.02 -14.66
CA ARG A 34 -9.17 -9.41 -14.98
C ARG A 34 -8.93 -8.09 -14.26
N ILE A 35 -9.99 -7.32 -14.00
CA ILE A 35 -9.96 -6.04 -13.26
C ILE A 35 -9.36 -6.21 -11.85
N LEU A 36 -9.67 -7.30 -11.15
CA LEU A 36 -9.11 -7.55 -9.82
C LEU A 36 -7.60 -7.80 -9.84
N SER A 37 -7.08 -8.33 -10.95
CA SER A 37 -5.64 -8.52 -11.12
C SER A 37 -4.91 -7.19 -11.26
N TYR A 38 -5.49 -6.21 -11.96
CA TYR A 38 -4.93 -4.86 -12.08
C TYR A 38 -4.96 -4.13 -10.73
N ILE A 39 -6.05 -4.24 -9.98
CA ILE A 39 -6.15 -3.68 -8.62
C ILE A 39 -5.09 -4.31 -7.69
N GLY A 40 -4.91 -5.63 -7.77
CA GLY A 40 -3.87 -6.32 -7.02
C GLY A 40 -2.45 -5.82 -7.36
N ALA A 41 -2.17 -5.53 -8.64
CA ALA A 41 -0.89 -4.96 -9.05
C ALA A 41 -0.65 -3.56 -8.46
N VAL A 42 -1.68 -2.73 -8.33
CA VAL A 42 -1.59 -1.42 -7.65
C VAL A 42 -1.15 -1.60 -6.19
N PHE A 43 -1.73 -2.55 -5.45
CA PHE A 43 -1.31 -2.81 -4.07
C PHE A 43 0.13 -3.33 -3.97
N ILE A 44 0.61 -4.09 -4.96
CA ILE A 44 2.02 -4.53 -5.01
C ILE A 44 2.94 -3.32 -5.18
N ILE A 45 2.59 -2.40 -6.09
CA ILE A 45 3.39 -1.19 -6.33
C ILE A 45 3.45 -0.33 -5.05
N ILE A 46 2.31 -0.11 -4.39
CA ILE A 46 2.24 0.63 -3.12
C ILE A 46 3.08 -0.07 -2.05
N LEU A 47 2.99 -1.40 -1.94
CA LEU A 47 3.79 -2.18 -0.99
C LEU A 47 5.29 -2.01 -1.23
N ILE A 48 5.75 -2.12 -2.48
CA ILE A 48 7.16 -1.96 -2.85
C ILE A 48 7.62 -0.53 -2.53
N SER A 49 6.84 0.48 -2.91
CA SER A 49 7.11 1.91 -2.61
C SER A 49 7.36 2.13 -1.12
N ASN A 50 6.46 1.62 -0.28
CA ASN A 50 6.59 1.75 1.18
C ASN A 50 7.77 0.95 1.76
N VAL A 51 8.04 -0.26 1.27
CA VAL A 51 9.20 -1.04 1.71
C VAL A 51 10.51 -0.33 1.35
N VAL A 52 10.62 0.22 0.14
CA VAL A 52 11.80 0.99 -0.28
C VAL A 52 11.98 2.22 0.59
N PHE A 53 10.90 2.95 0.89
CA PHE A 53 10.94 4.10 1.81
C PHE A 53 11.48 3.70 3.19
N VAL A 54 10.95 2.62 3.78
CA VAL A 54 11.43 2.12 5.07
C VAL A 54 12.92 1.75 5.01
N LEU A 55 13.37 1.08 3.95
CA LEU A 55 14.78 0.72 3.77
C LEU A 55 15.69 1.95 3.62
N GLN A 56 15.21 3.01 2.98
CA GLN A 56 15.92 4.29 2.89
C GLN A 56 16.01 4.99 4.26
N VAL A 57 14.95 4.95 5.07
CA VAL A 57 14.95 5.50 6.44
C VAL A 57 15.99 4.80 7.31
N PHE A 58 16.11 3.48 7.20
CA PHE A 58 17.13 2.70 7.93
C PHE A 58 18.53 2.76 7.29
N SER A 59 18.73 3.61 6.27
CA SER A 59 20.01 3.76 5.56
C SER A 59 20.56 2.46 4.95
N VAL A 60 19.69 1.48 4.68
CA VAL A 60 20.04 0.23 3.96
C VAL A 60 20.25 0.53 2.47
N ILE A 61 19.56 1.55 1.95
CA ILE A 61 19.61 2.00 0.55
C ILE A 61 19.83 3.52 0.53
N PRO A 62 20.61 4.08 -0.41
CA PRO A 62 20.85 5.52 -0.50
C PRO A 62 19.55 6.32 -0.66
N PHE A 63 19.48 7.43 0.08
CA PHE A 63 18.36 8.35 0.07
C PHE A 63 18.32 9.12 -1.25
N THR A 64 17.21 9.04 -1.99
CA THR A 64 17.08 9.65 -3.33
C THR A 64 16.55 11.09 -3.30
N GLY A 65 16.32 11.68 -2.12
CA GLY A 65 15.99 13.11 -1.97
C GLY A 65 14.58 13.52 -2.41
N PHE A 66 13.67 12.58 -2.64
CA PHE A 66 12.28 12.90 -2.98
C PHE A 66 11.49 13.37 -1.74
N GLU A 67 10.59 14.34 -1.93
CA GLU A 67 9.58 14.68 -0.93
C GLU A 67 8.47 13.62 -0.91
N ILE A 68 8.72 12.54 -0.19
CA ILE A 68 7.92 11.30 -0.23
C ILE A 68 6.64 11.42 0.64
N THR A 69 6.52 12.46 1.47
CA THR A 69 5.44 12.60 2.47
C THR A 69 4.04 12.71 1.85
N ILE A 70 3.89 13.48 0.76
CA ILE A 70 2.60 13.65 0.07
C ILE A 70 2.21 12.34 -0.63
N LEU A 71 3.18 11.67 -1.25
CA LEU A 71 2.96 10.39 -1.93
C LEU A 71 2.49 9.31 -0.94
N LEU A 72 3.16 9.17 0.20
CA LEU A 72 2.78 8.24 1.28
C LEU A 72 1.36 8.50 1.80
N GLY A 73 0.97 9.77 1.93
CA GLY A 73 -0.38 10.14 2.35
C GLY A 73 -1.45 9.73 1.33
N VAL A 74 -1.19 9.92 0.04
CA VAL A 74 -2.11 9.50 -1.04
C VAL A 74 -2.22 7.98 -1.12
N GLU A 75 -1.10 7.27 -1.03
CA GLU A 75 -1.06 5.80 -0.99
C GLU A 75 -1.90 5.26 0.17
N LEU A 76 -1.74 5.82 1.37
CA LEU A 76 -2.51 5.43 2.54
C LEU A 76 -4.01 5.66 2.34
N LEU A 77 -4.39 6.79 1.75
CA LEU A 77 -5.79 7.13 1.48
C LEU A 77 -6.42 6.12 0.50
N ILE A 78 -5.70 5.76 -0.56
CA ILE A 78 -6.12 4.71 -1.51
C ILE A 78 -6.36 3.39 -0.76
N LEU A 79 -5.42 2.97 0.09
CA LEU A 79 -5.54 1.72 0.85
C LEU A 79 -6.74 1.74 1.80
N ILE A 80 -6.99 2.85 2.49
CA ILE A 80 -8.14 3.02 3.38
C ILE A 80 -9.45 2.94 2.60
N LEU A 81 -9.54 3.58 1.42
CA LEU A 81 -10.74 3.51 0.57
C LEU A 81 -11.03 2.07 0.14
N PHE A 82 -10.01 1.35 -0.32
CA PHE A 82 -10.16 -0.05 -0.71
C PHE A 82 -10.50 -0.96 0.47
N TYR A 83 -9.88 -0.74 1.64
CA TYR A 83 -10.22 -1.44 2.86
C TYR A 83 -11.67 -1.21 3.25
N ALA A 84 -12.12 0.04 3.26
CA ALA A 84 -13.51 0.39 3.58
C ALA A 84 -14.50 -0.23 2.58
N ALA A 85 -14.19 -0.25 1.28
CA ALA A 85 -15.03 -0.88 0.26
C ALA A 85 -15.17 -2.40 0.47
N ILE A 86 -14.07 -3.08 0.82
CA ILE A 86 -14.06 -4.52 1.11
C ILE A 86 -14.81 -4.83 2.41
N VAL A 87 -14.57 -4.07 3.48
CA VAL A 87 -15.24 -4.28 4.78
C VAL A 87 -16.75 -4.04 4.68
N ARG A 88 -17.18 -3.07 3.87
CA ARG A 88 -18.60 -2.82 3.60
C ARG A 88 -19.26 -3.85 2.67
N GLY A 89 -18.51 -4.84 2.19
CA GLY A 89 -19.05 -5.91 1.35
C GLY A 89 -19.47 -5.45 -0.05
N ILE A 90 -18.93 -4.34 -0.56
CA ILE A 90 -19.23 -3.81 -1.91
C ILE A 90 -18.39 -4.57 -2.98
N GLY A 91 -18.20 -5.89 -2.82
CA GLY A 91 -17.32 -6.72 -3.64
C GLY A 91 -17.95 -8.03 -4.13
#